data_AF-A0A1H7H744-F1
#
_entry.id   AF-A0A1H7H744-F1
#
_cell.length_a   1.000
_cell.length_b   1.000
_cell.length_c   1.000
_cell.angle_alpha   90.00
_cell.angle_beta   90.00
_cell.angle_gamma   90.00
#
_symmetry.space_group_name_H-M   'P 1'
#
loop_
_entity.id
_entity.type
_entity.pdbx_description
1 polymer ?
#
loop_
_entity_poly.entity_id
_entity_poly.type
_entity_poly.pdbx_seq_one_letter_code
_entity_poly.pdbx_strand_id
1 'polypeptide(L)'
;MSDSSTTTSGQSQERAPREALEAAIAEHPEGVVAFVERVGLVNELLDTTQLATAAMDDEMVTRLAGTSSLLLESADGLATRETASLASSVGENAEDLESALQTLVRLEQTGTLDELAQIADAVTLLTAALDDEMVATLAKTGSSLGEVADTASDPDTVRSIQTMLRGMGDAGSEPPKQTGTLGMVRSLRDPDVQRGMHFLLALARGIGSDLDDHDEART
;
A
#
# COMPACT_ATOMS: atom_id res chain seq x y z
N MET A 1 47.91 -87.29 40.35
CA MET A 1 47.11 -86.57 41.38
C MET A 1 47.17 -85.09 41.05
N SER A 2 46.04 -84.41 41.26
CA SER A 2 45.77 -82.99 41.00
C SER A 2 45.25 -82.65 39.60
N ASP A 3 43.97 -82.94 39.41
CA ASP A 3 43.10 -82.27 38.45
C ASP A 3 41.77 -81.95 39.17
N SER A 4 41.47 -80.68 39.39
CA SER A 4 40.13 -80.11 39.70
C SER A 4 40.27 -78.76 40.40
N SER A 5 40.31 -77.66 39.65
CA SER A 5 40.16 -76.30 40.20
C SER A 5 39.65 -75.29 39.17
N THR A 6 38.57 -75.58 38.41
CA THR A 6 38.00 -74.53 37.50
C THR A 6 36.47 -74.48 37.36
N THR A 7 35.69 -75.53 37.66
CA THR A 7 34.24 -75.50 37.31
C THR A 7 33.32 -74.77 38.31
N THR A 8 33.80 -74.38 39.50
CA THR A 8 32.90 -73.90 40.59
C THR A 8 32.58 -72.40 40.56
N SER A 9 33.33 -71.59 39.80
CA SER A 9 33.22 -70.12 39.90
C SER A 9 32.06 -69.50 39.10
N GLY A 10 31.62 -70.12 37.99
CA GLY A 10 30.53 -69.59 37.16
C GLY A 10 29.12 -69.85 37.73
N GLN A 11 28.89 -71.03 38.32
CA GLN A 11 27.57 -71.39 38.88
C GLN A 11 27.21 -70.63 40.16
N SER A 12 28.20 -70.07 40.84
CA SER A 12 28.00 -69.32 42.09
C SER A 12 27.62 -67.85 41.83
N GLN A 13 27.99 -67.30 40.67
CA GLN A 13 27.75 -65.89 40.31
C GLN A 13 26.34 -65.64 39.75
N GLU A 14 25.73 -66.60 39.07
CA GLU A 14 24.33 -66.52 38.60
C GLU A 14 23.32 -67.04 39.64
N ARG A 15 23.76 -67.89 40.59
CA ARG A 15 22.89 -68.37 41.67
C ARG A 15 22.51 -67.28 42.66
N ALA A 16 23.46 -66.44 43.08
CA ALA A 16 23.18 -65.37 44.04
C ALA A 16 22.05 -64.42 43.60
N PRO A 17 22.03 -63.88 42.35
CA PRO A 17 20.91 -63.06 41.89
C PRO A 17 19.62 -63.86 41.67
N ARG A 18 19.71 -65.14 41.29
CA ARG A 18 18.53 -66.00 41.12
C ARG A 18 17.88 -66.36 42.46
N GLU A 19 18.68 -66.70 43.47
CA GLU A 19 18.23 -66.99 44.83
C GLU A 19 17.66 -65.73 45.50
N ALA A 20 18.28 -64.56 45.28
CA ALA A 20 17.74 -63.28 45.72
C ALA A 20 16.41 -62.92 45.03
N LEU A 21 16.29 -63.24 43.74
CA LEU A 21 15.05 -63.07 42.99
C LEU A 21 13.98 -64.06 43.46
N GLU A 22 14.32 -65.33 43.69
CA GLU A 22 13.40 -66.36 44.23
C GLU A 22 12.90 -65.97 45.62
N ALA A 23 13.77 -65.42 46.48
CA ALA A 23 13.37 -64.88 47.78
C ALA A 23 12.42 -63.67 47.64
N ALA A 24 12.73 -62.72 46.75
CA ALA A 24 11.88 -61.56 46.49
C ALA A 24 10.52 -61.93 45.87
N ILE A 25 10.49 -62.97 45.02
CA ILE A 25 9.25 -63.53 44.45
C ILE A 25 8.42 -64.21 45.55
N ALA A 26 9.06 -64.94 46.47
CA ALA A 26 8.37 -65.60 47.58
C ALA A 26 7.79 -64.60 48.58
N GLU A 27 8.44 -63.45 48.77
CA GLU A 27 7.99 -62.38 49.66
C GLU A 27 6.86 -61.54 49.06
N HIS A 28 6.82 -61.40 47.72
CA HIS A 28 5.85 -60.56 47.01
C HIS A 28 5.29 -61.21 45.72
N PRO A 29 4.56 -62.34 45.81
CA PRO A 29 4.07 -63.07 44.65
C PRO A 29 3.06 -62.27 43.81
N GLU A 30 2.21 -61.46 44.45
CA GLU A 30 1.25 -60.58 43.77
C GLU A 30 1.92 -59.51 42.90
N GLY A 31 3.08 -59.00 43.31
CA GLY A 31 3.84 -58.02 42.55
C GLY A 31 4.40 -58.60 41.24
N VAL A 32 4.76 -59.88 41.26
CA VAL A 32 5.30 -60.60 40.10
C VAL A 32 4.19 -60.91 39.09
N VAL A 33 3.02 -61.33 39.56
CA VAL A 33 1.84 -61.54 38.70
C VAL A 33 1.45 -60.24 37.99
N ALA A 34 1.35 -59.15 38.74
CA ALA A 34 1.03 -57.83 38.17
C ALA A 34 2.09 -57.33 37.17
N PHE A 35 3.35 -57.72 37.32
CA PHE A 35 4.41 -57.41 36.36
C PHE A 35 4.30 -58.24 35.08
N VAL A 36 4.07 -59.56 35.20
CA VAL A 36 3.91 -60.46 34.05
C VAL A 36 2.68 -60.06 33.22
N GLU A 37 1.56 -59.73 33.87
CA GLU A 37 0.37 -59.21 33.18
C GLU A 37 0.68 -57.92 32.41
N ARG A 38 1.43 -57.00 33.03
CA ARG A 38 1.83 -55.73 32.39
C ARG A 38 2.77 -55.95 31.20
N VAL A 39 3.67 -56.93 31.28
CA VAL A 39 4.55 -57.31 30.16
C VAL A 39 3.75 -58.00 29.04
N GLY A 40 2.75 -58.82 29.38
CA GLY A 40 1.83 -59.43 28.42
C GLY A 40 1.08 -58.39 27.60
N LEU A 41 0.54 -57.37 28.27
CA LEU A 41 -0.14 -56.24 27.61
C LEU A 41 0.79 -55.44 26.68
N VAL A 42 2.07 -55.31 27.04
CA VAL A 42 3.07 -54.64 26.17
C VAL A 42 3.40 -55.49 24.95
N ASN A 43 3.52 -56.80 25.08
CA ASN A 43 3.73 -57.68 23.92
C ASN A 43 2.52 -57.69 22.98
N GLU A 44 1.29 -57.71 23.52
CA GLU A 44 0.08 -57.58 22.72
C GLU A 44 0.04 -56.24 21.98
N LEU A 45 0.42 -55.14 22.65
CA LEU A 45 0.54 -53.84 22.01
C LEU A 45 1.60 -53.87 20.90
N LEU A 46 2.77 -54.48 21.13
CA LEU A 46 3.81 -54.60 20.10
C LEU A 46 3.34 -55.40 18.88
N ASP A 47 2.59 -56.48 19.07
CA ASP A 47 1.99 -57.25 17.98
C ASP A 47 0.96 -56.42 17.20
N THR A 48 0.13 -55.63 17.89
CA THR A 48 -0.82 -54.71 17.23
C THR A 48 -0.11 -53.56 16.49
N THR A 49 1.02 -53.05 17.00
CA THR A 49 1.78 -52.00 16.31
C THR A 49 2.48 -52.51 15.06
N GLN A 50 2.91 -53.77 15.03
CA GLN A 50 3.44 -54.40 13.81
C GLN A 50 2.34 -54.52 12.74
N LEU A 51 1.12 -54.92 13.15
CA LEU A 51 -0.03 -54.96 12.25
C LEU A 51 -0.46 -53.57 11.77
N ALA A 52 -0.42 -52.55 12.64
CA ALA A 52 -0.72 -51.17 12.30
C ALA A 52 0.32 -50.58 11.33
N THR A 53 1.60 -50.92 11.51
CA THR A 53 2.68 -50.47 10.64
C THR A 53 2.51 -51.05 9.23
N ALA A 54 2.23 -52.36 9.12
CA ALA A 54 1.96 -52.98 7.82
C ALA A 54 0.73 -52.36 7.11
N ALA A 55 -0.34 -52.07 7.86
CA ALA A 55 -1.52 -51.42 7.29
C ALA A 55 -1.26 -49.95 6.88
N MET A 56 -0.36 -49.24 7.56
CA MET A 56 0.05 -47.89 7.18
C MET A 56 0.87 -47.90 5.89
N ASP A 57 1.73 -48.88 5.69
CA ASP A 57 2.51 -49.01 4.45
C ASP A 57 1.61 -49.24 3.24
N ASP A 58 0.62 -50.14 3.33
CA ASP A 58 -0.32 -50.42 2.24
C ASP A 58 -1.22 -49.21 1.90
N GLU A 59 -1.68 -48.48 2.92
CA GLU A 59 -2.44 -47.24 2.74
C GLU A 59 -1.57 -46.12 2.14
N MET A 60 -0.29 -46.03 2.53
CA MET A 60 0.67 -45.11 1.92
C MET A 60 0.93 -45.47 0.46
N VAL A 61 1.10 -46.75 0.12
CA VAL A 61 1.25 -47.21 -1.27
C VAL A 61 0.01 -46.86 -2.10
N THR A 62 -1.19 -47.06 -1.54
CA THR A 62 -2.46 -46.75 -2.22
C THR A 62 -2.63 -45.26 -2.45
N ARG A 63 -2.32 -44.40 -1.45
CA ARG A 63 -2.33 -42.94 -1.63
C ARG A 63 -1.27 -42.45 -2.58
N LEU A 64 -0.08 -43.05 -2.57
CA LEU A 64 0.99 -42.70 -3.49
C LEU A 64 0.61 -43.05 -4.93
N ALA A 65 -0.02 -44.21 -5.14
CA ALA A 65 -0.58 -44.61 -6.43
C ALA A 65 -1.73 -43.69 -6.88
N GLY A 66 -2.60 -43.25 -5.97
CA GLY A 66 -3.64 -42.27 -6.28
C GLY A 66 -3.06 -40.89 -6.65
N THR A 67 -2.05 -40.45 -5.92
CA THR A 67 -1.35 -39.18 -6.18
C THR A 67 -0.58 -39.22 -7.50
N SER A 68 0.08 -40.34 -7.81
CA SER A 68 0.79 -40.51 -9.08
C SER A 68 -0.17 -40.55 -10.26
N SER A 69 -1.35 -41.17 -10.12
CA SER A 69 -2.39 -41.14 -11.14
C SER A 69 -2.93 -39.72 -11.36
N LEU A 70 -3.18 -38.95 -10.30
CA LEU A 70 -3.61 -37.54 -10.40
C LEU A 70 -2.53 -36.66 -11.04
N LEU A 71 -1.25 -36.90 -10.73
CA LEU A 71 -0.12 -36.20 -11.36
C LEU A 71 0.01 -36.57 -12.84
N LEU A 72 -0.22 -37.83 -13.22
CA LEU A 72 -0.16 -38.29 -14.61
C LEU A 72 -1.30 -37.69 -15.44
N GLU A 73 -2.50 -37.61 -14.89
CA GLU A 73 -3.66 -36.92 -15.49
C GLU A 73 -3.40 -35.41 -15.63
N SER A 74 -2.78 -34.79 -14.62
CA SER A 74 -2.44 -33.35 -14.63
C SER A 74 -1.26 -33.03 -15.55
N ALA A 75 -0.35 -33.99 -15.77
CA ALA A 75 0.82 -33.82 -16.63
C ALA A 75 0.42 -33.59 -18.10
N ASP A 76 -0.66 -34.20 -18.57
CA ASP A 76 -1.18 -33.98 -19.92
C ASP A 76 -1.73 -32.54 -20.09
N GLY A 77 -2.37 -32.00 -19.04
CA GLY A 77 -2.82 -30.60 -19.00
C GLY A 77 -1.68 -29.56 -18.97
N LEU A 78 -0.56 -29.92 -18.34
CA LEU A 78 0.65 -29.07 -18.25
C LEU A 78 1.57 -29.19 -19.48
N ALA A 79 1.50 -30.31 -20.22
CA ALA A 79 2.29 -30.55 -21.43
C ALA A 79 1.70 -29.91 -22.69
N THR A 80 0.75 -28.99 -22.53
CA THR A 80 0.14 -28.26 -23.64
C THR A 80 1.12 -27.24 -24.22
N ARG A 81 1.03 -27.01 -25.55
CA ARG A 81 1.89 -26.03 -26.25
C ARG A 81 1.72 -24.63 -25.69
N GLU A 82 0.52 -24.30 -25.24
CA GLU A 82 0.14 -23.05 -24.61
C GLU A 82 0.88 -22.86 -23.27
N THR A 83 0.92 -23.88 -22.43
CA THR A 83 1.64 -23.84 -21.14
C THR A 83 3.16 -23.78 -21.35
N ALA A 84 3.69 -24.51 -22.33
CA ALA A 84 5.11 -24.44 -22.69
C ALA A 84 5.49 -23.04 -23.23
N SER A 85 4.63 -22.43 -24.05
CA SER A 85 4.84 -21.06 -24.54
C SER A 85 4.78 -20.04 -23.42
N LEU A 86 3.82 -20.17 -22.50
CA LEU A 86 3.71 -19.30 -21.33
C LEU A 86 4.93 -19.46 -20.41
N ALA A 87 5.39 -20.68 -20.16
CA ALA A 87 6.59 -20.96 -19.38
C ALA A 87 7.85 -20.39 -20.05
N SER A 88 7.95 -20.44 -21.39
CA SER A 88 9.02 -19.76 -22.14
C SER A 88 8.96 -18.26 -21.92
N SER A 89 7.80 -17.64 -22.13
CA SER A 89 7.64 -16.19 -21.94
C SER A 89 7.90 -15.74 -20.50
N VAL A 90 7.44 -16.49 -19.50
CA VAL A 90 7.73 -16.21 -18.09
C VAL A 90 9.22 -16.39 -17.79
N GLY A 91 9.86 -17.44 -18.33
CA GLY A 91 11.29 -17.69 -18.18
C GLY A 91 12.16 -16.62 -18.85
N GLU A 92 11.80 -16.19 -20.05
CA GLU A 92 12.48 -15.11 -20.80
C GLU A 92 12.39 -13.77 -20.07
N ASN A 93 11.34 -13.54 -19.28
CA ASN A 93 11.15 -12.33 -18.47
C ASN A 93 11.42 -12.55 -16.97
N ALA A 94 12.04 -13.68 -16.59
CA ALA A 94 12.14 -14.08 -15.18
C ALA A 94 12.97 -13.07 -14.35
N GLU A 95 14.06 -12.56 -14.92
CA GLU A 95 14.96 -11.58 -14.28
C GLU A 95 14.25 -10.24 -14.05
N ASP A 96 13.51 -9.77 -15.06
CA ASP A 96 12.71 -8.53 -14.95
C ASP A 96 11.57 -8.68 -13.94
N LEU A 97 10.91 -9.84 -13.92
CA LEU A 97 9.84 -10.14 -12.97
C LEU A 97 10.37 -10.23 -11.54
N GLU A 98 11.54 -10.85 -11.33
CA GLU A 98 12.21 -10.88 -10.03
C GLU A 98 12.53 -9.48 -9.53
N SER A 99 13.07 -8.62 -10.41
CA SER A 99 13.37 -7.23 -10.09
C SER A 99 12.12 -6.42 -9.73
N ALA A 100 11.03 -6.61 -10.48
CA ALA A 100 9.74 -6.00 -10.19
C ALA A 100 9.16 -6.48 -8.86
N LEU A 101 9.23 -7.78 -8.57
CA LEU A 101 8.79 -8.36 -7.30
C LEU A 101 9.65 -7.88 -6.13
N GLN A 102 10.98 -7.79 -6.27
CA GLN A 102 11.84 -7.20 -5.26
C GLN A 102 11.49 -5.72 -5.00
N THR A 103 11.14 -4.98 -6.05
CA THR A 103 10.69 -3.61 -5.92
C THR A 103 9.37 -3.53 -5.14
N LEU A 104 8.40 -4.39 -5.46
CA LEU A 104 7.13 -4.46 -4.73
C LEU A 104 7.34 -4.87 -3.26
N VAL A 105 8.16 -5.89 -3.00
CA VAL A 105 8.51 -6.31 -1.64
C VAL A 105 9.21 -5.18 -0.88
N ARG A 106 10.10 -4.43 -1.53
CA ARG A 106 10.74 -3.27 -0.91
C ARG A 106 9.71 -2.18 -0.58
N LEU A 107 8.79 -1.88 -1.50
CA LEU A 107 7.73 -0.89 -1.29
C LEU A 107 6.75 -1.31 -0.19
N GLU A 108 6.47 -2.60 -0.05
CA GLU A 108 5.65 -3.14 1.05
C GLU A 108 6.41 -3.06 2.38
N GLN A 109 7.69 -3.43 2.41
CA GLN A 109 8.54 -3.34 3.60
C GLN A 109 8.73 -1.89 4.09
N THR A 110 8.79 -0.92 3.18
CA THR A 110 8.87 0.50 3.54
C THR A 110 7.52 1.12 3.86
N GLY A 111 6.41 0.39 3.70
CA GLY A 111 5.04 0.90 3.87
C GLY A 111 4.57 1.82 2.74
N THR A 112 5.40 2.06 1.72
CA THR A 112 5.07 2.94 0.59
C THR A 112 3.91 2.39 -0.24
N LEU A 113 3.76 1.07 -0.32
CA LEU A 113 2.61 0.46 -1.00
C LEU A 113 1.29 0.83 -0.30
N ASP A 114 1.29 0.91 1.03
CA ASP A 114 0.14 1.31 1.85
C ASP A 114 -0.16 2.80 1.71
N GLU A 115 0.88 3.65 1.71
CA GLU A 115 0.74 5.08 1.42
C GLU A 115 0.14 5.33 0.02
N LEU A 116 0.58 4.59 -1.00
CA LEU A 116 0.00 4.69 -2.35
C LEU A 116 -1.46 4.25 -2.39
N ALA A 117 -1.82 3.20 -1.64
CA ALA A 117 -3.22 2.78 -1.50
C ALA A 117 -4.06 3.86 -0.81
N GLN A 118 -3.57 4.44 0.28
CA GLN A 118 -4.24 5.55 0.97
C GLN A 118 -4.41 6.79 0.08
N ILE A 119 -3.41 7.11 -0.76
CA ILE A 119 -3.52 8.20 -1.74
C ILE A 119 -4.57 7.86 -2.79
N ALA A 120 -4.60 6.63 -3.30
CA ALA A 120 -5.61 6.20 -4.27
C ALA A 120 -7.03 6.30 -3.70
N ASP A 121 -7.22 5.93 -2.44
CA ASP A 121 -8.49 6.09 -1.72
C ASP A 121 -8.83 7.57 -1.52
N ALA A 122 -7.86 8.40 -1.12
CA ALA A 122 -8.06 9.84 -0.98
C ALA A 122 -8.43 10.51 -2.31
N VAL A 123 -7.81 10.10 -3.42
CA VAL A 123 -8.15 10.56 -4.77
C VAL A 123 -9.56 10.11 -5.15
N THR A 124 -9.94 8.87 -4.82
CA THR A 124 -11.29 8.35 -5.08
C THR A 124 -12.36 9.09 -4.26
N LEU A 125 -12.07 9.40 -3.00
CA LEU A 125 -12.94 10.22 -2.15
C LEU A 125 -13.03 11.66 -2.66
N LEU A 126 -11.91 12.22 -3.13
CA LEU A 126 -11.87 13.55 -3.72
C LEU A 126 -12.70 13.60 -5.01
N THR A 127 -12.55 12.62 -5.91
CA THR A 127 -13.34 12.55 -7.14
C THR A 127 -14.81 12.25 -6.87
N ALA A 128 -15.12 11.46 -5.84
CA ALA A 128 -16.50 11.27 -5.39
C ALA A 128 -17.11 12.51 -4.73
N ALA A 129 -16.30 13.38 -4.11
CA ALA A 129 -16.73 14.65 -3.54
C ALA A 129 -16.79 15.79 -4.58
N LEU A 130 -16.11 15.63 -5.71
CA LEU A 130 -16.25 16.48 -6.90
C LEU A 130 -17.54 16.08 -7.63
N ASP A 131 -18.68 16.42 -7.02
CA ASP A 131 -19.98 16.28 -7.66
C ASP A 131 -20.07 17.16 -8.93
N ASP A 132 -20.97 16.81 -9.85
CA ASP A 132 -21.21 17.57 -11.09
C ASP A 132 -21.50 19.05 -10.81
N GLU A 133 -22.16 19.36 -9.69
CA GLU A 133 -22.45 20.73 -9.24
C GLU A 133 -21.17 21.49 -8.82
N MET A 134 -20.23 20.81 -8.15
CA MET A 134 -18.93 21.38 -7.78
C MET A 134 -18.07 21.59 -9.01
N VAL A 135 -18.11 20.66 -9.98
CA VAL A 135 -17.42 20.80 -11.27
C VAL A 135 -17.99 21.98 -12.07
N ALA A 136 -19.32 22.14 -12.11
CA ALA A 136 -19.97 23.28 -12.75
C ALA A 136 -19.60 24.61 -12.07
N THR A 137 -19.56 24.62 -10.73
CA THR A 137 -19.17 25.79 -9.94
C THR A 137 -17.70 26.16 -10.17
N LEU A 138 -16.81 25.16 -10.25
CA LEU A 138 -15.39 25.35 -10.56
C LEU A 138 -15.20 25.83 -12.00
N ALA A 139 -15.92 25.27 -12.97
CA ALA A 139 -15.89 25.69 -14.36
C ALA A 139 -16.39 27.14 -14.51
N LYS A 140 -17.47 27.50 -13.81
CA LYS A 140 -17.98 28.88 -13.77
C LYS A 140 -16.96 29.84 -13.16
N THR A 141 -16.38 29.47 -12.02
CA THR A 141 -15.36 30.28 -11.35
C THR A 141 -14.11 30.42 -12.22
N GLY A 142 -13.69 29.34 -12.88
CA GLY A 142 -12.58 29.33 -13.83
C GLY A 142 -12.87 30.22 -15.06
N SER A 143 -14.10 30.21 -15.57
CA SER A 143 -14.54 31.11 -16.63
C SER A 143 -14.49 32.57 -16.19
N SER A 144 -15.09 32.89 -15.03
CA SER A 144 -15.06 34.25 -14.49
C SER A 144 -13.64 34.76 -14.21
N LEU A 145 -12.77 33.88 -13.69
CA LEU A 145 -11.36 34.21 -13.47
C LEU A 145 -10.61 34.39 -14.81
N GLY A 146 -10.91 33.55 -15.81
CA GLY A 146 -10.34 33.66 -17.15
C GLY A 146 -10.72 34.97 -17.84
N GLU A 147 -11.96 35.41 -17.68
CA GLU A 147 -12.47 36.67 -18.25
C GLU A 147 -11.83 37.90 -17.60
N VAL A 148 -11.61 37.86 -16.28
CA VAL A 148 -10.82 38.88 -15.56
C VAL A 148 -9.36 38.87 -16.01
N ALA A 149 -8.77 37.70 -16.19
CA ALA A 149 -7.38 37.57 -16.65
C ALA A 149 -7.19 38.08 -18.08
N ASP A 150 -8.16 37.84 -18.97
CA ASP A 150 -8.15 38.32 -20.35
C ASP A 150 -8.29 39.85 -20.39
N THR A 151 -9.24 40.40 -19.62
CA THR A 151 -9.40 41.85 -19.46
C THR A 151 -8.14 42.51 -18.89
N ALA A 152 -7.51 41.89 -17.89
CA ALA A 152 -6.28 42.40 -17.29
C ALA A 152 -5.06 42.28 -18.22
N SER A 153 -5.10 41.38 -19.20
CA SER A 153 -4.05 41.16 -20.20
C SER A 153 -4.24 42.00 -21.47
N ASP A 154 -5.42 42.61 -21.63
CA ASP A 154 -5.72 43.49 -22.76
C ASP A 154 -4.66 44.62 -22.88
N PRO A 155 -4.04 44.81 -24.06
CA PRO A 155 -2.95 45.76 -24.23
C PRO A 155 -3.31 47.21 -23.87
N ASP A 156 -4.56 47.62 -24.06
CA ASP A 156 -5.03 48.98 -23.77
C ASP A 156 -5.33 49.14 -22.27
N THR A 157 -5.87 48.11 -21.62
CA THR A 157 -6.03 48.03 -20.15
C THR A 157 -4.67 48.07 -19.45
N VAL A 158 -3.71 47.26 -19.90
CA VAL A 158 -2.34 47.26 -19.35
C VAL A 158 -1.69 48.64 -19.51
N ARG A 159 -1.84 49.28 -20.67
CA ARG A 159 -1.25 50.59 -20.94
C ARG A 159 -1.87 51.69 -20.08
N SER A 160 -3.18 51.68 -19.89
CA SER A 160 -3.87 52.65 -19.04
C SER A 160 -3.46 52.51 -17.57
N ILE A 161 -3.37 51.28 -17.04
CA ILE A 161 -2.88 51.00 -15.68
C ILE A 161 -1.42 51.48 -15.53
N GLN A 162 -0.53 51.16 -16.48
CA GLN A 162 0.85 51.64 -16.44
C GLN A 162 0.94 53.18 -16.45
N THR A 163 0.07 53.84 -17.20
CA THR A 163 0.04 55.31 -17.28
C THR A 163 -0.39 55.91 -15.95
N MET A 164 -1.38 55.32 -15.28
CA MET A 164 -1.83 55.74 -13.95
C MET A 164 -0.75 55.51 -12.89
N LEU A 165 -0.07 54.35 -12.91
CA LEU A 165 1.01 54.03 -11.97
C LEU A 165 2.22 54.96 -12.15
N ARG A 166 2.59 55.28 -13.40
CA ARG A 166 3.64 56.28 -13.69
C ARG A 166 3.25 57.66 -13.16
N GLY A 167 2.03 58.12 -13.46
CA GLY A 167 1.52 59.39 -12.97
C GLY A 167 1.49 59.47 -11.43
N MET A 168 1.17 58.37 -10.74
CA MET A 168 1.24 58.28 -9.29
C MET A 168 2.67 58.32 -8.76
N GLY A 169 3.60 57.61 -9.41
CA GLY A 169 5.02 57.64 -9.07
C GLY A 169 5.63 59.03 -9.24
N ASP A 170 5.29 59.71 -10.33
CA ASP A 170 5.74 61.08 -10.61
C ASP A 170 5.17 62.07 -9.59
N ALA A 171 3.87 61.96 -9.28
CA ALA A 171 3.22 62.81 -8.27
C ALA A 171 3.75 62.60 -6.85
N GLY A 172 4.16 61.38 -6.49
CA GLY A 172 4.75 61.06 -5.18
C GLY A 172 6.22 61.45 -5.04
N SER A 173 6.93 61.62 -6.16
CA SER A 173 8.37 61.93 -6.19
C SER A 173 8.67 63.42 -6.06
N GLU A 174 7.70 64.30 -6.38
CA GLU A 174 7.90 65.75 -6.32
C GLU A 174 7.24 66.35 -5.05
N PRO A 175 8.00 67.05 -4.18
CA PRO A 175 7.44 67.60 -2.95
C PRO A 175 6.33 68.61 -3.28
N PRO A 176 5.21 68.61 -2.53
CA PRO A 176 4.05 69.43 -2.86
C PRO A 176 4.43 70.92 -2.85
N LYS A 177 4.42 71.54 -4.03
CA LYS A 177 4.61 72.99 -4.17
C LYS A 177 3.39 73.67 -3.53
N GLN A 178 3.60 74.48 -2.49
CA GLN A 178 2.53 75.28 -1.90
C GLN A 178 2.02 76.27 -2.94
N THR A 179 0.86 75.97 -3.52
CA THR A 179 0.18 76.86 -4.46
C THR A 179 -0.82 77.72 -3.69
N GLY A 180 -0.73 79.04 -3.85
CA GLY A 180 -1.76 79.95 -3.35
C GLY A 180 -3.09 79.77 -4.07
N THR A 181 -4.17 80.38 -3.56
CA THR A 181 -5.54 80.27 -4.11
C THR A 181 -5.63 80.60 -5.61
N LEU A 182 -4.87 81.58 -6.08
CA LEU A 182 -4.80 81.94 -7.51
C LEU A 182 -4.03 80.89 -8.34
N GLY A 183 -3.04 80.24 -7.73
CA GLY A 183 -2.28 79.14 -8.33
C GLY A 183 -3.16 77.93 -8.60
N MET A 184 -4.04 77.57 -7.68
CA MET A 184 -5.00 76.46 -7.86
C MET A 184 -5.94 76.67 -9.05
N VAL A 185 -6.51 77.88 -9.18
CA VAL A 185 -7.40 78.21 -10.30
C VAL A 185 -6.65 78.17 -11.64
N ARG A 186 -5.37 78.56 -11.63
CA ARG A 186 -4.52 78.48 -12.83
C ARG A 186 -4.15 77.04 -13.18
N SER A 187 -3.89 76.18 -12.19
CA SER A 187 -3.64 74.75 -12.38
C SER A 187 -4.86 74.02 -12.95
N LEU A 188 -6.08 74.40 -12.56
CA LEU A 188 -7.31 73.84 -13.17
C LEU A 188 -7.45 74.20 -14.66
N ARG A 189 -6.77 75.24 -15.13
CA ARG A 189 -6.73 75.66 -16.54
C ARG A 189 -5.54 75.08 -17.31
N ASP A 190 -4.68 74.31 -16.64
CA ASP A 190 -3.55 73.68 -17.28
C ASP A 190 -4.00 72.56 -18.24
N PRO A 191 -3.48 72.51 -19.47
CA PRO A 191 -3.90 71.53 -20.47
C PRO A 191 -3.60 70.07 -20.07
N ASP A 192 -2.57 69.82 -19.26
CA ASP A 192 -2.25 68.47 -18.77
C ASP A 192 -3.22 68.06 -17.65
N VAL A 193 -3.58 69.00 -16.76
CA VAL A 193 -4.59 68.77 -15.71
C VAL A 193 -5.97 68.51 -16.30
N GLN A 194 -6.35 69.26 -17.34
CA GLN A 194 -7.61 69.03 -18.06
C GLN A 194 -7.68 67.66 -18.72
N ARG A 195 -6.57 67.17 -19.30
CA ARG A 195 -6.50 65.82 -19.87
C ARG A 195 -6.69 64.74 -18.81
N GLY A 196 -6.04 64.87 -17.65
CA GLY A 196 -6.26 63.96 -16.52
C GLY A 196 -7.70 63.96 -16.01
N MET A 197 -8.30 65.14 -15.86
CA MET A 197 -9.70 65.28 -15.43
C MET A 197 -10.69 64.68 -16.44
N HIS A 198 -10.43 64.82 -17.74
CA HIS A 198 -11.23 64.18 -18.78
C HIS A 198 -11.14 62.65 -18.71
N PHE A 199 -9.95 62.10 -18.45
CA PHE A 199 -9.79 60.66 -18.23
C PHE A 199 -10.60 60.16 -17.04
N LEU A 200 -10.59 60.88 -15.91
CA LEU A 200 -11.39 60.53 -14.73
C LEU A 200 -12.90 60.56 -15.01
N LEU A 201 -13.36 61.55 -15.77
CA LEU A 201 -14.77 61.64 -16.17
C LEU A 201 -15.17 60.50 -17.12
N ALA A 202 -14.29 60.12 -18.05
CA ALA A 202 -14.52 59.00 -18.95
C ALA A 202 -14.56 57.66 -18.18
N LEU A 203 -13.66 57.47 -17.22
CA LEU A 203 -13.67 56.30 -16.34
C LEU A 203 -14.95 56.22 -15.50
N ALA A 204 -15.35 57.34 -14.88
CA ALA A 204 -16.59 57.41 -14.11
C ALA A 204 -17.83 57.11 -14.97
N ARG A 205 -17.84 57.59 -16.22
CA ARG A 205 -18.88 57.27 -17.20
C ARG A 205 -18.91 55.78 -17.55
N GLY A 206 -17.74 55.17 -17.78
CA GLY A 206 -17.64 53.73 -18.06
C GLY A 206 -18.19 52.87 -16.93
N ILE A 207 -17.84 53.19 -15.68
CA ILE A 207 -18.34 52.48 -14.49
C ILE A 207 -19.86 52.64 -14.35
N GLY A 208 -20.38 53.85 -14.57
CA GLY A 208 -21.83 54.10 -14.51
C GLY A 208 -22.60 53.28 -15.55
N SER A 209 -22.11 53.22 -16.80
CA SER A 209 -22.76 52.44 -17.85
C SER A 209 -22.74 50.93 -17.59
N ASP A 210 -21.64 50.38 -17.07
CA ASP A 210 -21.53 48.95 -16.75
C ASP A 210 -22.49 48.52 -15.62
N LEU A 211 -22.66 49.37 -14.60
CA LEU A 211 -23.59 49.13 -13.51
C LEU A 211 -25.06 49.16 -13.97
N ASP A 212 -25.41 50.06 -14.89
CA ASP A 212 -26.76 50.15 -15.46
C ASP A 212 -27.11 48.90 -16.29
N ASP A 213 -26.19 48.42 -17.13
CA ASP A 213 -26.39 47.22 -17.98
C ASP A 213 -26.63 45.94 -17.15
N HIS A 214 -25.99 45.83 -15.97
CA HIS A 214 -26.17 44.70 -15.06
C HIS A 214 -27.51 44.71 -14.30
N ASP A 215 -28.10 45.89 -14.07
CA ASP A 215 -29.41 46.02 -13.43
C ASP A 215 -30.56 45.77 -14.42
N GLU A 216 -30.41 46.15 -15.70
CA GLU A 216 -31.40 45.83 -16.75
C GLU A 216 -31.49 44.33 -17.04
N ALA A 217 -30.40 43.57 -16.90
CA ALA A 217 -30.39 42.12 -17.10
C ALA A 217 -31.10 41.32 -15.98
N ARG A 218 -31.50 41.97 -14.88
CA ARG A 218 -32.21 41.34 -13.74
C ARG A 218 -33.72 41.58 -13.71
N THR A 219 -34.25 42.46 -14.57
CA THR A 219 -35.69 42.78 -14.68
C THR A 219 -36.37 42.04 -15.82
#